data_AF-A0A1Q8A4U3-F1
#
_entry.id   AF-A0A1Q8A4U3-F1
#
_cell.length_a   1.000
_cell.length_b   1.000
_cell.length_c   1.000
_cell.angle_alpha   90.00
_cell.angle_beta   90.00
_cell.angle_gamma   90.00
#
_symmetry.space_group_name_H-M   'P 1'
#
loop_
_entity.id
_entity.type
_entity.pdbx_description
1 polymer ?
#
loop_
_entity_poly.entity_id
_entity_poly.type
_entity_poly.pdbx_seq_one_letter_code
_entity_poly.pdbx_strand_id
1 'polypeptide(L)'
;MNTEQKKEYDRLRYLRLKPRINAQVKKYNRDNKEKLKASARRWYNAHRNQLKNSELMRLYGIALVEYQRMALEQRGLCKICHKQRKLHVEHNHKTGVVRGLTCNGCNSKTAWLENYRTHIFQYLGWSLS
;
A
#
# COMPACT_ATOMS: atom_id res chain seq x y z
N MET A 1 -39.37 28.84 -8.09
CA MET A 1 -38.34 28.50 -7.08
C MET A 1 -36.98 28.90 -7.65
N ASN A 2 -36.20 29.70 -6.93
CA ASN A 2 -34.88 30.13 -7.39
C ASN A 2 -33.82 29.02 -7.17
N THR A 3 -32.62 29.20 -7.74
CA THR A 3 -31.53 28.22 -7.70
C THR A 3 -31.13 27.82 -6.28
N GLU A 4 -31.08 28.77 -5.34
CA GLU A 4 -30.71 28.52 -3.95
C GLU A 4 -31.81 27.78 -3.19
N GLN A 5 -33.07 28.15 -3.41
CA GLN A 5 -34.23 27.45 -2.86
C GLN A 5 -34.30 26.00 -3.35
N LYS A 6 -33.95 25.74 -4.63
CA LYS A 6 -33.87 24.39 -5.19
C LYS A 6 -32.78 23.55 -4.54
N LYS A 7 -31.57 24.11 -4.38
CA LYS A 7 -30.46 23.42 -3.71
C LYS A 7 -30.81 23.04 -2.27
N GLU A 8 -31.43 23.95 -1.52
CA GLU A 8 -31.83 23.67 -0.15
C GLU A 8 -32.96 22.63 -0.08
N TYR A 9 -33.93 22.68 -0.99
CA TYR A 9 -34.95 21.62 -1.12
C TYR A 9 -34.32 20.25 -1.36
N ASP A 10 -33.41 20.13 -2.32
CA ASP A 10 -32.74 18.87 -2.67
C ASP A 10 -31.89 18.36 -1.49
N ARG A 11 -31.20 19.25 -0.78
CA ARG A 11 -30.43 18.93 0.43
C ARG A 11 -31.33 18.38 1.54
N LEU A 12 -32.42 19.07 1.88
CA LEU A 12 -33.35 18.64 2.93
C LEU A 12 -34.04 17.32 2.57
N ARG A 13 -34.41 17.16 1.30
CA ARG A 13 -34.95 15.90 0.77
C ARG A 13 -33.93 14.78 0.93
N TYR A 14 -32.67 15.00 0.56
CA TYR A 14 -31.59 14.02 0.73
C TYR A 14 -31.39 13.66 2.21
N LEU A 15 -31.30 14.65 3.11
CA LEU A 15 -31.10 14.41 4.54
C LEU A 15 -32.21 13.55 5.14
N ARG A 16 -33.47 13.79 4.75
CA ARG A 16 -34.62 12.98 5.17
C ARG A 16 -34.53 11.53 4.67
N LEU A 17 -34.08 11.32 3.43
CA LEU A 17 -33.98 10.00 2.82
C LEU A 17 -32.73 9.22 3.25
N LYS A 18 -31.67 9.93 3.68
CA LYS A 18 -30.35 9.37 3.99
C LYS A 18 -30.40 8.18 4.96
N PRO A 19 -31.16 8.18 6.06
CA PRO A 19 -31.24 7.02 6.95
C PRO A 19 -31.79 5.77 6.24
N ARG A 20 -32.87 5.94 5.46
CA ARG A 20 -33.48 4.85 4.69
C ARG A 20 -32.53 4.33 3.61
N ILE A 21 -31.90 5.22 2.85
CA ILE A 21 -30.91 4.86 1.82
C ILE A 21 -29.77 4.05 2.46
N ASN A 22 -29.22 4.53 3.58
CA ASN A 22 -28.15 3.85 4.30
C ASN A 22 -28.58 2.46 4.79
N ALA A 23 -29.79 2.31 5.33
CA ALA A 23 -30.32 1.02 5.77
C ALA A 23 -30.47 0.05 4.59
N GLN A 24 -30.97 0.52 3.45
CA GLN A 24 -31.10 -0.28 2.22
C GLN A 24 -29.73 -0.71 1.68
N VAL A 25 -28.75 0.21 1.61
CA VAL A 25 -27.38 -0.10 1.19
C VAL A 25 -26.73 -1.11 2.14
N LYS A 26 -26.90 -0.95 3.45
CA LYS A 26 -26.37 -1.89 4.45
C LYS A 26 -26.96 -3.29 4.27
N LYS A 27 -28.27 -3.39 4.06
CA LYS A 27 -28.96 -4.66 3.78
C LYS A 27 -28.43 -5.27 2.49
N TYR A 28 -28.39 -4.50 1.40
CA TYR A 28 -27.86 -4.97 0.12
C TYR A 28 -26.42 -5.49 0.23
N ASN A 29 -25.52 -4.74 0.89
CA ASN A 29 -24.13 -5.14 1.08
C ASN A 29 -23.99 -6.41 1.93
N ARG A 30 -24.84 -6.58 2.94
CA ARG A 30 -24.90 -7.80 3.77
C ARG A 30 -25.36 -8.99 2.92
N ASP A 31 -26.49 -8.85 2.26
CA ASP A 31 -27.15 -9.93 1.52
C ASP A 31 -26.33 -10.33 0.27
N ASN A 32 -25.55 -9.40 -0.30
CA ASN A 32 -24.74 -9.61 -1.50
C ASN A 32 -23.23 -9.70 -1.20
N LYS A 33 -22.83 -9.88 0.07
CA LYS A 33 -21.42 -9.82 0.51
C LYS A 33 -20.49 -10.66 -0.36
N GLU A 34 -20.85 -11.90 -0.64
CA GLU A 34 -20.00 -12.81 -1.42
C GLU A 34 -19.96 -12.43 -2.92
N LYS A 35 -21.09 -11.98 -3.49
CA LYS A 35 -21.12 -11.46 -4.86
C LYS A 35 -20.25 -10.22 -5.01
N LEU A 36 -20.30 -9.30 -4.05
CA LEU A 36 -19.49 -8.08 -4.03
C LEU A 36 -18.00 -8.41 -3.89
N LYS A 37 -17.64 -9.32 -2.98
CA LYS A 37 -16.26 -9.82 -2.84
C LYS A 37 -15.75 -10.47 -4.12
N ALA A 38 -16.55 -11.33 -4.75
CA ALA A 38 -16.18 -11.99 -6.01
C ALA A 38 -15.95 -10.96 -7.12
N SER A 39 -16.81 -9.93 -7.21
CA SER A 39 -16.63 -8.83 -8.16
C SER A 39 -15.36 -8.03 -7.88
N ALA A 40 -15.11 -7.66 -6.63
CA ALA A 40 -13.90 -6.95 -6.21
C ALA A 40 -12.63 -7.75 -6.50
N ARG A 41 -12.64 -9.08 -6.27
CA ARG A 41 -11.52 -9.97 -6.60
C ARG A 41 -11.27 -10.02 -8.11
N ARG A 42 -12.32 -10.12 -8.93
CA ARG A 42 -12.18 -10.09 -10.40
C ARG A 42 -11.57 -8.77 -10.87
N TRP A 43 -12.09 -7.65 -10.37
CA TRP A 43 -11.57 -6.33 -10.71
C TRP A 43 -10.10 -6.18 -10.29
N TYR A 44 -9.76 -6.55 -9.05
CA TYR A 44 -8.40 -6.51 -8.55
C TYR A 44 -7.45 -7.35 -9.41
N ASN A 45 -7.84 -8.59 -9.75
CA ASN A 45 -7.01 -9.47 -10.57
C ASN A 45 -6.78 -8.89 -11.98
N ALA A 46 -7.81 -8.29 -12.59
CA ALA A 46 -7.70 -7.66 -13.91
C ALA A 46 -6.80 -6.41 -13.90
N HIS A 47 -6.73 -5.70 -12.77
CA HIS A 47 -6.00 -4.43 -12.66
C HIS A 47 -4.74 -4.52 -11.78
N ARG A 48 -4.34 -5.72 -11.34
CA ARG A 48 -3.27 -5.93 -10.34
C ARG A 48 -1.95 -5.25 -10.68
N ASN A 49 -1.56 -5.27 -11.95
CA ASN A 49 -0.29 -4.69 -12.40
C ASN A 49 -0.37 -3.17 -12.43
N GLN A 50 -1.49 -2.61 -12.86
CA GLN A 50 -1.72 -1.16 -12.86
C GLN A 50 -1.72 -0.63 -11.42
N LEU A 51 -2.45 -1.29 -10.51
CA LEU A 51 -2.46 -0.95 -9.09
C LEU A 51 -1.06 -1.02 -8.48
N LYS A 52 -0.31 -2.08 -8.80
CA LYS A 52 1.07 -2.24 -8.32
C LYS A 52 1.99 -1.16 -8.88
N ASN A 53 1.88 -0.83 -10.16
CA ASN A 53 2.67 0.23 -10.79
C ASN A 53 2.39 1.58 -10.15
N SER A 54 1.12 1.94 -9.95
CA SER A 54 0.73 3.19 -9.29
C SER A 54 1.23 3.26 -7.85
N GLU A 55 1.18 2.15 -7.11
CA GLU A 55 1.75 2.07 -5.76
C GLU A 55 3.27 2.30 -5.78
N LEU A 56 3.99 1.64 -6.69
CA LEU A 56 5.45 1.74 -6.80
C LEU A 56 5.91 3.16 -7.17
N MET A 57 5.23 3.76 -8.16
CA MET A 57 5.51 5.13 -8.58
C MET A 57 5.26 6.13 -7.44
N ARG A 58 4.13 5.99 -6.73
CA ARG A 58 3.76 6.90 -5.64
C ARG A 58 4.69 6.80 -4.43
N LEU A 59 5.12 5.59 -4.06
CA LEU A 59 5.87 5.36 -2.83
C LEU A 59 7.38 5.43 -3.02
N TYR A 60 7.88 5.01 -4.19
CA TYR A 60 9.31 4.78 -4.40
C TYR A 60 9.84 5.44 -5.68
N GLY A 61 8.98 6.07 -6.49
CA GLY A 61 9.38 6.70 -7.74
C GLY A 61 9.85 5.73 -8.82
N ILE A 62 9.51 4.44 -8.71
CA ILE A 62 9.90 3.40 -9.68
C ILE A 62 8.68 2.79 -10.37
N ALA A 63 8.87 2.40 -11.62
CA ALA A 63 7.88 1.65 -12.39
C ALA A 63 7.90 0.16 -12.04
N LEU A 64 6.81 -0.53 -12.39
CA LEU A 64 6.69 -1.98 -12.24
C LEU A 64 7.79 -2.75 -12.98
N VAL A 65 8.22 -2.24 -14.14
CA VAL A 65 9.32 -2.85 -14.93
C VAL A 65 10.65 -2.80 -14.17
N GLU A 66 10.94 -1.73 -13.44
CA GLU A 66 12.17 -1.61 -12.65
C GLU A 66 12.14 -2.56 -11.45
N TYR A 67 10.98 -2.69 -10.80
CA TYR A 67 10.78 -3.70 -9.77
C TYR A 67 11.03 -5.13 -10.31
N GLN A 68 10.48 -5.45 -11.48
CA GLN A 68 10.66 -6.75 -12.12
C GLN A 68 12.11 -7.00 -12.51
N ARG A 69 12.81 -5.98 -13.03
CA ARG A 69 14.25 -6.02 -13.33
C ARG A 69 15.06 -6.35 -12.08
N MET A 70 14.84 -5.63 -10.98
CA MET A 70 15.53 -5.91 -9.71
C MET A 70 15.24 -7.33 -9.19
N ALA A 71 13.99 -7.79 -9.32
CA ALA A 71 13.63 -9.15 -8.91
C ALA A 71 14.39 -10.21 -9.73
N LEU A 72 14.54 -9.99 -11.04
CA LEU A 72 15.28 -10.88 -11.93
C LEU A 72 16.77 -10.89 -11.62
N GLU A 73 17.38 -9.71 -11.48
CA GLU A 73 18.80 -9.54 -11.10
C GLU A 73 19.12 -10.22 -9.77
N GLN A 74 18.19 -10.16 -8.82
CA GLN A 74 18.28 -10.83 -7.53
C GLN A 74 17.89 -12.31 -7.56
N ARG A 75 17.52 -12.87 -8.71
CA ARG A 75 17.05 -14.26 -8.87
C ARG A 75 15.85 -14.60 -7.99
N GLY A 76 14.99 -13.62 -7.73
CA GLY A 76 13.83 -13.75 -6.84
C GLY A 76 14.18 -13.90 -5.35
N LEU A 77 15.41 -13.59 -4.94
CA LEU A 77 15.88 -13.73 -3.56
C LEU A 77 15.97 -12.37 -2.85
N CYS A 78 15.91 -12.40 -1.52
CA CYS A 78 16.16 -11.22 -0.70
C CYS A 78 17.60 -10.71 -0.92
N LYS A 79 17.79 -9.41 -1.16
CA LYS A 79 19.12 -8.81 -1.38
C LYS A 79 20.07 -8.91 -0.17
N ILE A 80 19.53 -9.11 1.03
CA ILE A 80 20.31 -9.19 2.28
C ILE A 80 20.55 -10.64 2.71
N CYS A 81 19.49 -11.43 2.86
CA CYS A 81 19.61 -12.79 3.42
C CYS A 81 19.61 -13.90 2.37
N HIS A 82 19.44 -13.56 1.08
CA HIS A 82 19.43 -14.49 -0.05
C HIS A 82 18.41 -15.65 0.04
N LYS A 83 17.39 -15.53 0.89
CA LYS A 83 16.30 -16.51 1.00
C LYS A 83 15.15 -16.17 0.05
N GLN A 84 14.54 -17.19 -0.54
CA GLN A 84 13.33 -17.06 -1.34
C GLN A 84 12.15 -16.73 -0.43
N ARG A 85 11.65 -15.50 -0.54
CA ARG A 85 10.55 -14.95 0.28
C ARG A 85 9.79 -13.91 -0.52
N LYS A 86 8.64 -13.47 -0.01
CA LYS A 86 7.96 -12.29 -0.55
C LYS A 86 8.88 -11.07 -0.46
N LEU A 87 9.11 -10.45 -1.61
CA LEU A 87 10.01 -9.31 -1.77
C LEU A 87 9.24 -7.98 -1.66
N HIS A 88 9.93 -6.99 -1.08
CA HIS A 88 9.46 -5.64 -0.83
C HIS A 88 10.56 -4.67 -1.28
N VAL A 89 10.18 -3.47 -1.73
CA VAL A 89 11.15 -2.43 -2.08
C VAL A 89 11.84 -1.96 -0.82
N GLU A 90 13.16 -2.09 -0.80
CA GLU A 90 14.04 -1.64 0.26
C GLU A 90 14.70 -0.33 -0.20
N HIS A 91 14.63 0.69 0.64
CA HIS A 91 15.13 2.02 0.37
C HIS A 91 15.80 2.59 1.62
N ASN A 92 16.73 3.52 1.40
CA ASN A 92 17.31 4.27 2.50
C ASN A 92 16.23 5.16 3.14
N HIS A 93 15.98 4.99 4.45
CA HIS A 93 14.87 5.66 5.13
C HIS A 93 15.09 7.17 5.35
N LYS A 94 16.29 7.69 5.06
CA LYS A 94 16.60 9.14 5.12
C LYS A 94 16.48 9.83 3.76
N THR A 95 16.91 9.17 2.70
CA THR A 95 17.03 9.75 1.35
C THR A 95 15.96 9.28 0.37
N GLY A 96 15.27 8.18 0.68
CA GLY A 96 14.30 7.55 -0.23
C GLY A 96 14.93 6.74 -1.37
N VAL A 97 16.26 6.73 -1.50
CA VAL A 97 16.95 6.02 -2.59
C VAL A 97 16.70 4.51 -2.48
N VAL A 98 16.14 3.93 -3.54
CA VAL A 98 15.90 2.48 -3.65
C VAL A 98 17.24 1.74 -3.75
N ARG A 99 17.44 0.74 -2.89
CA ARG A 99 18.65 -0.09 -2.85
C ARG A 99 18.44 -1.48 -3.44
N GLY A 100 17.19 -1.97 -3.47
CA GLY A 100 16.85 -3.26 -4.05
C GLY A 100 15.58 -3.83 -3.43
N LEU A 101 15.43 -5.15 -3.52
CA LEU A 101 14.29 -5.85 -2.93
C LEU A 101 14.72 -6.74 -1.76
N THR A 102 14.01 -6.65 -0.64
CA THR A 102 14.28 -7.49 0.54
C THR A 102 13.02 -8.18 1.05
N CYS A 103 13.20 -9.24 1.85
CA CYS A 103 12.07 -9.82 2.56
C CYS A 103 11.64 -8.93 3.73
N ASN A 104 10.38 -9.05 4.18
CA ASN A 104 9.84 -8.23 5.27
C ASN A 104 10.74 -8.18 6.51
N GLY A 105 11.30 -9.32 6.93
CA GLY A 105 12.17 -9.38 8.11
C GLY A 105 13.51 -8.67 7.95
N CYS A 106 14.06 -8.65 6.74
CA CYS A 106 15.26 -7.85 6.44
C CYS A 106 14.90 -6.38 6.34
N ASN A 107 13.82 -6.03 5.63
CA ASN A 107 13.37 -4.65 5.46
C ASN A 107 13.15 -3.94 6.81
N SER A 108 12.39 -4.55 7.72
CA SER A 108 12.13 -3.98 9.05
C SER A 108 13.40 -3.85 9.89
N LYS A 109 14.34 -4.79 9.80
CA LYS A 109 15.62 -4.72 10.52
C LYS A 109 16.53 -3.64 9.95
N THR A 110 16.56 -3.47 8.63
CA THR A 110 17.29 -2.38 7.99
C THR A 110 16.72 -1.04 8.44
N ALA A 111 15.39 -0.87 8.43
CA ALA A 111 14.73 0.35 8.93
C ALA A 111 15.07 0.62 10.41
N TRP A 112 14.98 -0.40 11.26
CA TRP A 112 15.34 -0.28 12.67
C TRP A 112 16.80 0.11 12.85
N LEU A 113 17.72 -0.58 12.16
CA LEU A 113 19.14 -0.31 12.24
C LEU A 113 19.47 1.12 11.76
N GLU A 114 18.84 1.61 10.68
CA GLU A 114 19.08 2.98 10.20
C GLU A 114 18.68 4.08 11.19
N ASN A 115 17.63 3.83 11.97
CA ASN A 115 17.13 4.78 12.97
C ASN A 115 17.92 4.72 14.29
N TYR A 116 18.43 3.55 14.66
CA TYR A 116 19.04 3.31 15.97
C TYR A 116 20.53 2.97 15.92
N ARG A 117 21.18 2.99 14.76
CA ARG A 117 22.59 2.58 14.56
C ARG A 117 23.52 3.10 15.65
N THR A 118 23.50 4.41 15.92
CA THR A 118 24.38 5.03 16.91
C THR A 118 24.16 4.46 18.32
N HIS A 119 22.90 4.38 18.75
CA HIS A 119 22.54 3.86 20.07
C HIS A 119 22.91 2.37 20.21
N ILE A 120 22.67 1.57 19.17
CA ILE A 120 23.02 0.15 19.15
C ILE A 120 24.54 -0.02 19.26
N PHE A 121 25.30 0.76 18.50
CA PHE A 121 26.76 0.63 18.47
C PHE A 121 27.37 1.07 19.81
N GLN A 122 26.88 2.17 20.38
CA GLN A 122 27.25 2.60 21.73
C GLN A 122 26.96 1.53 22.79
N TYR A 123 25.77 0.93 22.76
CA TYR A 123 25.38 -0.13 23.69
C TYR A 123 26.26 -1.38 23.58
N LEU A 124 26.65 -1.76 22.35
CA LEU A 124 27.51 -2.91 22.10
C LEU A 124 29.01 -2.61 22.31
N GLY A 125 29.39 -1.37 22.61
CA GLY A 125 30.79 -0.96 22.69
C GLY A 125 31.51 -0.99 21.33
N TRP A 126 30.78 -0.88 20.23
CA TRP A 126 31.34 -0.87 18.88
C TRP A 126 31.67 0.55 18.44
N SER A 127 32.86 0.75 17.89
CA SER A 127 33.22 2.01 17.26
C SER A 127 32.49 2.18 15.93
N LEU A 128 31.97 3.38 15.68
CA LEU A 128 31.52 3.77 14.35
C LEU A 128 32.78 4.03 13.53
N SER A 129 33.15 3.08 12.68
CA SER A 129 34.16 3.29 11.62
C SER A 129 33.63 4.26 10.57
#